data_AF-A0A6A0GX87-F1
#
_entry.id   AF-A0A6A0GX87-F1
#
_cell.length_a   1.000
_cell.length_b   1.000
_cell.length_c   1.000
_cell.angle_alpha   90.00
_cell.angle_beta   90.00
_cell.angle_gamma   90.00
#
_symmetry.space_group_name_H-M   'P 1'
#
loop_
_entity.id
_entity.type
_entity.pdbx_description
1 polymer ?
#
loop_
_entity_poly.entity_id
_entity_poly.type
_entity_poly.pdbx_seq_one_letter_code
_entity_poly.pdbx_strand_id
1 'polypeptide(L)'
;MDVWLEAYDARCHDTGREDFLRHIPCPVDQLCVDEDNPANVIPQSQLTYAIKDINNPRFWYLSLVACGLNASCGWQYSGDDIKVSYHLTLVNGKPPAKDHDFFAYHFSCEQQDVGELVLVCLLLYFFLLLPLQIYATYKMIIMGASGKWVAWVAAAGQICTLLCEAVFLLLLVLLARGWSVTAATGQHTVGLYLIWGSYTAVTLVLCTWNLVMVSPMEDSYQYGAWLGIFALVLRGVLTVWYLWELRNTMLIQHHPNTLHFLLQLGAASLVWLVYLPVVALVALQVSPLWRPKLLQGFRYTADFLAHVFMAYTLYPRQSHPYVILATPEDHCEELDFLDQAPQVLHRRAQRLRRGDQRSSLSEGLGENGDMRVPYTDLLDAEETVQFERFSGTLESGG
;
A
#
# COMPACT_ATOMS: atom_id res chain seq x y z
N MET A 1 28.75 -12.80 -15.03
CA MET A 1 29.70 -11.67 -15.01
C MET A 1 30.58 -11.91 -13.82
N ASP A 2 31.87 -11.99 -14.07
CA ASP A 2 32.86 -12.29 -13.06
C ASP A 2 33.15 -10.99 -12.33
N VAL A 3 32.54 -10.80 -11.16
CA VAL A 3 32.62 -9.55 -10.35
C VAL A 3 34.06 -9.08 -10.18
N TRP A 4 35.02 -10.00 -10.14
CA TRP A 4 36.45 -9.71 -10.01
C TRP A 4 37.09 -9.00 -11.20
N LEU A 5 36.53 -9.09 -12.41
CA LEU A 5 37.08 -8.42 -13.60
C LEU A 5 36.70 -6.94 -13.66
N GLU A 6 35.64 -6.55 -12.96
CA GLU A 6 35.11 -5.19 -12.96
C GLU A 6 35.38 -4.46 -11.64
N ALA A 7 35.48 -5.20 -10.52
CA ALA A 7 35.74 -4.65 -9.20
C ALA A 7 37.17 -4.10 -9.07
N TYR A 8 37.27 -2.88 -8.56
CA TYR A 8 38.50 -2.21 -8.20
C TYR A 8 39.10 -2.79 -6.90
N ASP A 9 40.43 -2.99 -6.89
CA ASP A 9 41.22 -3.26 -5.68
C ASP A 9 42.59 -2.60 -5.82
N ALA A 10 42.99 -1.77 -4.85
CA ALA A 10 44.21 -0.96 -4.93
C ALA A 10 45.51 -1.79 -5.06
N ARG A 11 45.53 -3.05 -4.60
CA ARG A 11 46.74 -3.91 -4.62
C ARG A 11 46.77 -4.83 -5.82
N CYS A 12 45.63 -5.42 -6.16
CA CYS A 12 45.53 -6.52 -7.10
C CYS A 12 44.88 -6.14 -8.42
N HIS A 13 44.01 -5.12 -8.44
CA HIS A 13 43.26 -4.75 -9.62
C HIS A 13 42.90 -3.25 -9.67
N ASP A 14 43.93 -2.41 -9.84
CA ASP A 14 43.81 -0.94 -9.92
C ASP A 14 43.11 -0.47 -11.23
N THR A 15 42.95 -1.36 -12.22
CA THR A 15 42.25 -1.08 -13.48
C THR A 15 40.75 -1.35 -13.43
N GLY A 16 40.21 -1.78 -12.27
CA GLY A 16 38.78 -2.00 -12.08
C GLY A 16 37.96 -0.75 -12.35
N ARG A 17 36.77 -0.93 -12.94
CA ARG A 17 35.88 0.19 -13.31
C ARG A 17 34.92 0.56 -12.18
N GLU A 18 34.59 -0.41 -11.35
CA GLU A 18 33.53 -0.31 -10.35
C GLU A 18 34.06 -0.58 -8.95
N ASP A 19 33.56 0.18 -7.98
CA ASP A 19 34.04 0.15 -6.61
C ASP A 19 33.12 -0.68 -5.71
N PHE A 20 33.24 -2.01 -5.81
CA PHE A 20 32.34 -2.97 -5.13
C PHE A 20 32.87 -3.56 -3.82
N LEU A 21 34.18 -3.51 -3.57
CA LEU A 21 34.81 -4.27 -2.49
C LEU A 21 35.25 -3.36 -1.33
N ARG A 22 35.03 -3.82 -0.10
CA ARG A 22 35.55 -3.20 1.13
C ARG A 22 36.07 -4.28 2.06
N HIS A 23 37.28 -4.06 2.56
CA HIS A 23 37.91 -4.88 3.56
C HIS A 23 37.42 -4.48 4.95
N ILE A 24 36.94 -5.49 5.67
CA ILE A 24 36.54 -5.41 7.08
C ILE A 24 37.42 -6.39 7.89
N PRO A 25 37.67 -6.14 9.18
CA PRO A 25 37.11 -5.08 10.02
C PRO A 25 37.80 -3.72 9.87
N CYS A 26 37.03 -2.64 9.97
CA CYS A 26 37.56 -1.28 10.00
C CYS A 26 38.00 -0.88 11.42
N PRO A 27 39.07 -0.08 11.56
CA PRO A 27 39.51 0.42 12.86
C PRO A 27 38.43 1.29 13.53
N VAL A 28 38.27 1.15 14.85
CA VAL A 28 37.25 1.87 15.63
C VAL A 28 37.48 3.38 15.53
N ASP A 29 36.40 4.13 15.26
CA ASP A 29 36.39 5.59 15.09
C ASP A 29 37.33 6.13 13.99
N GLN A 30 37.75 5.26 13.07
CA GLN A 30 38.57 5.60 11.91
C GLN A 30 37.89 5.12 10.63
N LEU A 31 38.32 5.72 9.51
CA LEU A 31 37.89 5.29 8.19
C LEU A 31 38.46 3.90 7.88
N CYS A 32 37.72 3.14 7.07
CA CYS A 32 38.20 1.87 6.55
C CYS A 32 39.45 2.08 5.68
N VAL A 33 40.31 1.06 5.62
CA VAL A 33 41.61 1.14 4.93
C VAL A 33 41.46 1.47 3.45
N ASP A 34 40.35 1.05 2.83
CA ASP A 34 40.07 1.29 1.42
C ASP A 34 39.46 2.68 1.13
N GLU A 35 39.19 3.49 2.16
CA GLU A 35 38.61 4.83 2.00
C GLU A 35 39.71 5.90 2.00
N ASP A 36 40.33 6.11 0.84
CA ASP A 36 41.48 7.02 0.67
C ASP A 36 41.12 8.51 0.82
N ASN A 37 39.87 8.88 0.52
CA ASN A 37 39.43 10.28 0.54
C ASN A 37 38.28 10.49 1.55
N PRO A 38 38.54 11.14 2.70
CA PRO A 38 37.53 11.40 3.72
C PRO A 38 36.36 12.27 3.23
N ALA A 39 36.54 13.03 2.15
CA ALA A 39 35.48 13.87 1.58
C ALA A 39 34.37 13.06 0.87
N ASN A 40 34.65 11.80 0.50
CA ASN A 40 33.69 10.92 -0.15
C ASN A 40 32.80 10.16 0.86
N VAL A 41 33.22 10.13 2.13
CA VAL A 41 32.54 9.39 3.19
C VAL A 41 31.55 10.31 3.91
N ILE A 42 30.36 9.78 4.21
CA ILE A 42 29.33 10.50 4.96
C ILE A 42 29.85 10.75 6.39
N PRO A 43 29.71 11.97 6.94
CA PRO A 43 30.10 12.25 8.31
C PRO A 43 29.50 11.24 9.30
N GLN A 44 30.27 10.81 10.29
CA GLN A 44 29.90 9.79 11.29
C GLN A 44 29.79 8.35 10.76
N SER A 45 30.16 8.10 9.50
CA SER A 45 30.27 6.74 8.94
C SER A 45 31.73 6.36 8.71
N GLN A 46 32.05 5.06 8.77
CA GLN A 46 33.42 4.55 8.57
C GLN A 46 33.73 4.23 7.10
N LEU A 47 32.69 3.98 6.30
CA LEU A 47 32.75 3.74 4.85
C LEU A 47 31.51 4.31 4.18
N THR A 48 31.55 4.49 2.87
CA THR A 48 30.36 4.85 2.08
C THR A 48 30.40 4.19 0.72
N TYR A 49 29.40 3.36 0.44
CA TYR A 49 29.18 2.83 -0.90
C TYR A 49 28.30 3.79 -1.69
N ALA A 50 28.89 4.47 -2.66
CA ALA A 50 28.16 5.31 -3.60
C ALA A 50 27.68 4.46 -4.78
N ILE A 51 26.45 4.01 -4.71
CA ILE A 51 25.80 3.34 -5.83
C ILE A 51 25.49 4.38 -6.91
N LYS A 52 26.23 4.35 -8.01
CA LYS A 52 25.95 5.16 -9.21
C LYS A 52 25.44 4.26 -10.32
N ASP A 53 24.32 4.67 -10.87
CA ASP A 53 23.60 3.91 -11.86
C ASP A 53 24.30 3.99 -13.22
N ILE A 54 25.17 3.03 -13.52
CA ILE A 54 25.84 2.94 -14.82
C ILE A 54 25.12 1.93 -15.73
N ASN A 55 24.30 1.03 -15.19
CA ASN A 55 23.68 -0.08 -15.93
C ASN A 55 22.26 -0.51 -15.46
N ASN A 56 21.51 0.33 -14.73
CA ASN A 56 20.17 0.02 -14.16
C ASN A 56 20.09 -1.33 -13.44
N PRO A 57 20.93 -1.60 -12.43
CA PRO A 57 20.88 -2.85 -11.68
C PRO A 57 19.60 -2.93 -10.84
N ARG A 58 18.88 -4.05 -11.01
CA ARG A 58 17.53 -4.29 -10.49
C ARG A 58 17.47 -4.61 -8.99
N PHE A 59 18.58 -5.09 -8.40
CA PHE A 59 18.72 -5.36 -6.97
C PHE A 59 20.17 -5.14 -6.55
N TRP A 60 20.36 -4.71 -5.31
CA TRP A 60 21.67 -4.63 -4.66
C TRP A 60 21.72 -5.63 -3.53
N TYR A 61 22.78 -6.44 -3.52
CA TYR A 61 23.06 -7.35 -2.42
C TYR A 61 24.33 -6.88 -1.74
N LEU A 62 24.26 -6.72 -0.42
CA LEU A 62 25.45 -6.62 0.40
C LEU A 62 25.73 -8.01 0.99
N SER A 63 26.90 -8.56 0.68
CA SER A 63 27.34 -9.85 1.18
C SER A 63 28.61 -9.67 1.99
N LEU A 64 28.59 -10.12 3.25
CA LEU A 64 29.80 -10.22 4.05
C LEU A 64 30.38 -11.62 3.83
N VAL A 65 31.66 -11.69 3.44
CA VAL A 65 32.35 -12.96 3.13
C VAL A 65 33.64 -13.08 3.92
N ALA A 66 33.91 -14.26 4.45
CA ALA A 66 35.15 -14.58 5.18
C ALA A 66 36.29 -14.98 4.21
N CYS A 67 36.57 -14.12 3.23
CA CYS A 67 37.60 -14.34 2.22
C CYS A 67 38.51 -13.12 2.10
N GLY A 68 39.80 -13.36 1.89
CA GLY A 68 40.79 -12.32 1.65
C GLY A 68 41.63 -12.59 0.40
N LEU A 69 42.22 -11.55 -0.17
CA LEU A 69 43.16 -11.66 -1.29
C LEU A 69 44.56 -11.98 -0.77
N ASN A 70 45.17 -13.02 -1.31
CA ASN A 70 46.57 -13.37 -1.04
C ASN A 70 47.53 -12.48 -1.88
N ALA A 71 48.85 -12.55 -1.62
CA ALA A 71 49.87 -11.80 -2.36
C ALA A 71 49.93 -12.12 -3.86
N SER A 72 49.40 -13.28 -4.27
CA SER A 72 49.23 -13.68 -5.68
C SER A 72 47.87 -13.26 -6.27
N CYS A 73 47.11 -12.43 -5.55
CA CYS A 73 45.78 -11.93 -5.95
C CYS A 73 44.73 -13.04 -6.17
N GLY A 74 44.90 -14.18 -5.48
CA GLY A 74 43.89 -15.23 -5.40
C GLY A 74 43.06 -15.11 -4.11
N TRP A 75 41.75 -15.38 -4.21
CA TRP A 75 40.86 -15.46 -3.06
C TRP A 75 41.21 -16.67 -2.19
N GLN A 76 41.42 -16.42 -0.90
CA GLN A 76 41.66 -17.45 0.10
C GLN A 76 40.67 -17.27 1.25
N TYR A 77 40.12 -18.39 1.71
CA TYR A 77 39.28 -18.39 2.90
C TYR A 77 40.08 -17.94 4.11
N SER A 78 39.52 -17.00 4.87
CA SER A 78 40.07 -16.56 6.15
C SER A 78 39.56 -17.50 7.23
N GLY A 79 40.44 -18.32 7.79
CA GLY A 79 40.11 -19.23 8.90
C GLY A 79 40.11 -18.55 10.28
N ASP A 80 40.24 -17.24 10.32
CA ASP A 80 40.30 -16.46 11.55
C ASP A 80 38.89 -16.12 12.05
N ASP A 81 38.62 -16.46 13.32
CA ASP A 81 37.37 -16.11 13.97
C ASP A 81 37.34 -14.63 14.32
N ILE A 82 36.72 -13.83 13.45
CA ILE A 82 36.57 -12.39 13.61
C ILE A 82 35.13 -12.08 14.00
N LYS A 83 34.97 -11.31 15.08
CA LYS A 83 33.69 -10.75 15.50
C LYS A 83 33.54 -9.32 14.97
N VAL A 84 32.58 -9.10 14.09
CA VAL A 84 32.34 -7.78 13.48
C VAL A 84 30.98 -7.23 13.95
N SER A 85 31.00 -6.09 14.62
CA SER A 85 29.81 -5.29 14.90
C SER A 85 29.65 -4.29 13.77
N TYR A 86 28.55 -4.38 13.01
CA TYR A 86 28.31 -3.47 11.89
C TYR A 86 27.05 -2.64 12.11
N HIS A 87 27.05 -1.48 11.46
CA HIS A 87 25.93 -0.56 11.42
C HIS A 87 25.84 0.04 10.02
N LEU A 88 24.89 -0.42 9.22
CA LEU A 88 24.73 0.02 7.84
C LEU A 88 23.41 0.79 7.68
N THR A 89 23.49 1.93 7.02
CA THR A 89 22.33 2.78 6.72
C THR A 89 22.23 2.95 5.21
N LEU A 90 21.11 2.53 4.63
CA LEU A 90 20.79 2.81 3.23
C LEU A 90 19.99 4.11 3.13
N VAL A 91 20.34 4.97 2.18
CA VAL A 91 19.71 6.28 1.97
C VAL A 91 19.53 6.56 0.49
N ASN A 92 18.44 7.26 0.15
CA ASN A 92 18.16 7.64 -1.24
C ASN A 92 18.84 8.95 -1.60
N GLY A 93 19.47 9.00 -2.77
CA GLY A 93 20.11 10.20 -3.30
C GLY A 93 21.51 10.46 -2.73
N LYS A 94 21.95 11.73 -2.76
CA LYS A 94 23.29 12.14 -2.33
C LYS A 94 23.23 12.89 -0.98
N PRO A 95 23.63 12.27 0.15
CA PRO A 95 23.53 12.84 1.49
C PRO A 95 24.11 14.26 1.67
N PRO A 96 25.28 14.61 1.07
CA PRO A 96 25.81 15.96 1.21
C PRO A 96 25.19 17.02 0.28
N ALA A 97 24.20 16.67 -0.55
CA ALA A 97 23.52 17.64 -1.39
C ALA A 97 22.55 18.49 -0.55
N LYS A 98 22.50 19.81 -0.80
CA LYS A 98 21.62 20.74 -0.08
C LYS A 98 20.15 20.66 -0.50
N ASP A 99 19.88 20.06 -1.66
CA ASP A 99 18.54 19.95 -2.25
C ASP A 99 17.92 18.57 -1.96
N HIS A 100 18.09 18.05 -0.74
CA HIS A 100 17.44 16.79 -0.35
C HIS A 100 16.03 17.06 0.16
N ASP A 101 15.05 16.33 -0.37
CA ASP A 101 13.73 16.30 0.22
C ASP A 101 13.75 15.43 1.48
N PHE A 102 13.51 16.05 2.63
CA PHE A 102 13.47 15.39 3.93
C PHE A 102 12.48 14.23 3.96
N PHE A 103 11.36 14.34 3.21
CA PHE A 103 10.32 13.32 3.17
C PHE A 103 10.58 12.18 2.17
N ALA A 104 11.63 12.27 1.35
CA ALA A 104 12.01 11.22 0.40
C ALA A 104 13.33 10.51 0.76
N TYR A 105 14.20 11.19 1.51
CA TYR A 105 15.58 10.76 1.78
C TYR A 105 15.71 9.42 2.52
N HIS A 106 14.80 9.15 3.46
CA HIS A 106 14.80 7.95 4.30
C HIS A 106 13.72 6.92 3.96
N PHE A 107 12.88 7.21 2.95
CA PHE A 107 11.74 6.37 2.60
C PHE A 107 11.99 5.62 1.29
N SER A 108 11.68 4.33 1.27
CA SER A 108 11.61 3.52 0.03
C SER A 108 10.68 4.17 -0.99
N CYS A 109 10.87 3.93 -2.30
CA CYS A 109 10.00 4.47 -3.36
C CYS A 109 8.50 4.33 -3.01
N GLU A 110 8.04 3.17 -2.52
CA GLU A 110 6.63 2.94 -2.16
C GLU A 110 6.09 3.75 -0.97
N GLN A 111 6.98 4.26 -0.11
CA GLN A 111 6.64 5.02 1.11
C GLN A 111 6.83 6.52 0.92
N GLN A 112 7.48 6.93 -0.17
CA GLN A 112 7.58 8.33 -0.56
C GLN A 112 6.17 8.88 -0.78
N ASP A 113 5.96 10.15 -0.43
CA ASP A 113 4.70 10.91 -0.49
C ASP A 113 3.54 10.41 0.41
N VAL A 114 3.56 9.16 0.90
CA VAL A 114 2.54 8.64 1.81
C VAL A 114 2.51 9.42 3.12
N GLY A 115 3.69 9.74 3.67
CA GLY A 115 3.82 10.53 4.88
C GLY A 115 3.27 11.95 4.72
N GLU A 116 3.57 12.59 3.59
CA GLU A 116 3.06 13.93 3.27
C GLU A 116 1.54 13.91 3.08
N LEU A 117 1.02 12.94 2.32
CA LEU A 117 -0.41 12.76 2.12
C LEU A 117 -1.15 12.58 3.45
N VAL A 118 -0.65 11.71 4.34
CA VAL A 118 -1.22 11.49 5.67
C VAL A 118 -1.18 12.78 6.50
N LEU A 119 -0.07 13.52 6.44
CA LEU A 119 0.06 14.80 7.14
C LEU A 119 -0.98 15.81 6.63
N VAL A 120 -1.12 15.97 5.32
CA VAL A 120 -2.12 16.85 4.70
C VAL A 120 -3.53 16.43 5.11
N CYS A 121 -3.86 15.14 5.08
CA CYS A 121 -5.15 14.61 5.54
C CYS A 121 -5.41 14.92 7.02
N LEU A 122 -4.40 14.75 7.89
CA LEU A 122 -4.51 15.06 9.32
C LEU A 122 -4.72 16.56 9.56
N LEU A 123 -4.01 17.41 8.83
CA LEU A 123 -4.18 18.87 8.90
C LEU A 123 -5.58 19.28 8.44
N LEU A 124 -6.07 18.74 7.31
CA LEU A 124 -7.43 18.98 6.84
C LEU A 124 -8.48 18.52 7.87
N TYR A 125 -8.28 17.35 8.47
CA TYR A 125 -9.17 16.87 9.53
C TYR A 125 -9.18 17.79 10.74
N PHE A 126 -7.99 18.16 11.25
CA PHE A 126 -7.84 18.96 12.45
C PHE A 126 -8.31 20.41 12.29
N PHE A 127 -7.98 21.06 11.17
CA PHE A 127 -8.27 22.49 10.96
C PHE A 127 -9.62 22.77 10.29
N LEU A 128 -10.16 21.84 9.50
CA LEU A 128 -11.42 22.05 8.78
C LEU A 128 -12.55 21.20 9.35
N LEU A 129 -12.38 19.88 9.43
CA LEU A 129 -13.47 18.96 9.77
C LEU A 129 -13.82 19.01 11.26
N LEU A 130 -12.83 19.00 12.15
CA LEU A 130 -13.05 19.03 13.59
C LEU A 130 -13.77 20.31 14.06
N PRO A 131 -13.37 21.53 13.65
CA PRO A 131 -14.08 22.75 14.05
C PRO A 131 -15.49 22.81 13.45
N LEU A 132 -15.68 22.32 12.23
CA LEU A 132 -17.00 22.24 11.60
C LEU A 132 -17.93 21.28 12.36
N GLN A 133 -17.44 20.13 12.79
CA GLN A 133 -18.20 19.17 13.60
C GLN A 133 -18.54 19.74 14.99
N ILE A 134 -17.61 20.44 15.64
CA ILE A 134 -17.84 21.13 16.92
C ILE A 134 -18.88 22.24 16.73
N TYR A 135 -18.75 23.05 15.68
CA TYR A 135 -19.72 24.10 15.36
C TYR A 135 -21.12 23.54 15.10
N ALA A 136 -21.22 22.45 14.33
CA ALA A 136 -22.49 21.81 14.03
C ALA A 136 -23.16 21.24 15.28
N THR A 137 -22.41 20.54 16.16
CA THR A 137 -22.95 20.00 17.41
C THR A 137 -23.37 21.11 18.38
N TYR A 138 -22.56 22.15 18.53
CA TYR A 138 -22.89 23.34 19.32
C TYR A 138 -24.17 24.02 18.81
N LYS A 139 -24.29 24.22 17.49
CA LYS A 139 -25.51 24.77 16.87
C LYS A 139 -26.72 23.87 17.10
N MET A 140 -26.59 22.55 16.97
CA MET A 140 -27.70 21.62 17.25
C MET A 140 -28.19 21.71 18.69
N ILE A 141 -27.30 21.83 19.69
CA ILE A 141 -27.67 21.97 21.10
C ILE A 141 -28.46 23.27 21.34
N ILE A 142 -27.98 24.40 20.81
CA ILE A 142 -28.64 25.71 20.97
C ILE A 142 -29.97 25.78 20.20
N MET A 143 -30.05 25.15 19.04
CA MET A 143 -31.27 25.08 18.25
C MET A 143 -32.31 24.18 18.90
N GLY A 144 -31.89 23.07 19.52
CA GLY A 144 -32.75 22.24 20.36
C GLY A 144 -33.36 23.03 21.53
N ALA A 145 -32.61 23.97 22.10
CA ALA A 145 -33.11 24.85 23.16
C ALA A 145 -34.03 26.01 22.67
N SER A 146 -33.86 26.47 21.42
CA SER A 146 -34.60 27.62 20.86
C SER A 146 -35.79 27.25 19.97
N GLY A 147 -36.01 25.95 19.73
CA GLY A 147 -37.17 25.42 19.00
C GLY A 147 -37.23 25.77 17.51
N LYS A 148 -36.21 26.45 16.96
CA LYS A 148 -36.12 26.84 15.55
C LYS A 148 -35.13 25.92 14.82
N TRP A 149 -35.67 25.00 14.03
CA TRP A 149 -34.89 24.05 13.23
C TRP A 149 -34.38 24.69 11.95
N VAL A 150 -33.08 24.58 11.70
CA VAL A 150 -32.45 25.04 10.45
C VAL A 150 -32.49 23.89 9.44
N ALA A 151 -33.62 23.76 8.75
CA ALA A 151 -33.89 22.65 7.82
C ALA A 151 -32.86 22.55 6.68
N TRP A 152 -32.26 23.67 6.25
CA TRP A 152 -31.31 23.68 5.13
C TRP A 152 -29.98 22.96 5.45
N VAL A 153 -29.53 22.94 6.71
CA VAL A 153 -28.29 22.25 7.11
C VAL A 153 -28.48 20.74 7.01
N ALA A 154 -29.65 20.24 7.46
CA ALA A 154 -29.99 18.82 7.34
C ALA A 154 -30.12 18.40 5.87
N ALA A 155 -30.77 19.22 5.03
CA ALA A 155 -30.87 18.98 3.60
C ALA A 155 -29.49 18.95 2.92
N ALA A 156 -28.61 19.92 3.22
CA ALA A 156 -27.25 19.96 2.69
C ALA A 156 -26.43 18.72 3.09
N GLY A 157 -26.55 18.28 4.36
CA GLY A 157 -25.90 17.06 4.84
C GLY A 157 -26.36 15.81 4.09
N GLN A 158 -27.66 15.67 3.83
CA GLN A 158 -28.21 14.56 3.05
C GLN A 158 -27.70 14.56 1.60
N ILE A 159 -27.65 15.73 0.95
CA ILE A 159 -27.13 15.87 -0.42
C ILE A 159 -25.64 15.49 -0.47
N CYS A 160 -24.81 16.03 0.42
CA CYS A 160 -23.39 15.68 0.49
C CYS A 160 -23.19 14.18 0.71
N THR A 161 -23.98 13.56 1.58
CA THR A 161 -23.87 12.12 1.83
C THR A 161 -24.18 11.32 0.56
N LEU A 162 -25.22 11.69 -0.20
CA LEU A 162 -25.54 11.04 -1.47
C LEU A 162 -24.44 11.23 -2.52
N LEU A 163 -23.82 12.41 -2.59
CA LEU A 163 -22.70 12.69 -3.49
C LEU A 163 -21.48 11.84 -3.12
N CYS A 164 -21.16 11.69 -1.83
CA CYS A 164 -20.07 10.81 -1.38
C CYS A 164 -20.33 9.35 -1.77
N GLU A 165 -21.54 8.83 -1.53
CA GLU A 165 -21.90 7.46 -1.93
C GLU A 165 -21.82 7.26 -3.45
N ALA A 166 -22.20 8.27 -4.22
CA ALA A 166 -22.09 8.25 -5.66
C ALA A 166 -20.63 8.19 -6.12
N VAL A 167 -19.76 9.05 -5.59
CA VAL A 167 -18.33 9.06 -5.91
C VAL A 167 -17.68 7.74 -5.50
N PHE A 168 -18.04 7.19 -4.35
CA PHE A 168 -17.55 5.87 -3.91
C PHE A 168 -17.98 4.75 -4.87
N LEU A 169 -19.23 4.77 -5.35
CA LEU A 169 -19.69 3.82 -6.37
C LEU A 169 -18.94 3.98 -7.70
N LEU A 170 -18.63 5.21 -8.12
CA LEU A 170 -17.81 5.46 -9.30
C LEU A 170 -16.42 4.84 -9.14
N LEU A 171 -15.77 5.08 -7.99
CA LEU A 171 -14.47 4.49 -7.67
C LEU A 171 -14.51 2.95 -7.75
N LEU A 172 -15.54 2.32 -7.18
CA LEU A 172 -15.71 0.86 -7.25
C LEU A 172 -15.83 0.34 -8.68
N VAL A 173 -16.62 1.01 -9.54
CA VAL A 173 -16.78 0.58 -10.94
C VAL A 173 -15.49 0.79 -11.73
N LEU A 174 -14.76 1.88 -11.49
CA LEU A 174 -13.46 2.13 -12.14
C LEU A 174 -12.44 1.06 -11.76
N LEU A 175 -12.34 0.72 -10.47
CA LEU A 175 -11.46 -0.35 -9.98
C LEU A 175 -11.89 -1.72 -10.52
N ALA A 176 -13.19 -2.01 -10.59
CA ALA A 176 -13.69 -3.28 -11.13
C ALA A 176 -13.39 -3.46 -12.61
N ARG A 177 -13.26 -2.37 -13.38
CA ARG A 177 -12.81 -2.43 -14.78
C ARG A 177 -11.28 -2.50 -14.94
N GLY A 178 -10.52 -2.12 -13.92
CA GLY A 178 -9.05 -2.13 -13.95
C GLY A 178 -8.43 -0.98 -14.75
N TRP A 179 -9.13 0.15 -14.92
CA TRP A 179 -8.58 1.32 -15.62
C TRP A 179 -8.07 2.34 -14.60
N SER A 180 -6.82 2.79 -14.77
CA SER A 180 -6.35 4.00 -14.11
C SER A 180 -7.17 5.19 -14.64
N VAL A 181 -7.45 6.17 -13.77
CA VAL A 181 -8.30 7.34 -14.08
C VAL A 181 -7.81 8.13 -15.31
N THR A 182 -6.54 7.94 -15.71
CA THR A 182 -5.85 8.67 -16.78
C THR A 182 -5.83 7.96 -18.14
N ALA A 183 -6.11 6.66 -18.23
CA ALA A 183 -6.10 5.91 -19.49
C ALA A 183 -7.41 6.06 -20.29
N ALA A 184 -8.15 7.17 -20.15
CA ALA A 184 -9.48 7.35 -20.72
C ALA A 184 -9.46 7.70 -22.21
N THR A 185 -9.33 6.69 -23.08
CA THR A 185 -9.35 6.91 -24.55
C THR A 185 -10.33 5.99 -25.32
N GLY A 186 -11.50 5.67 -24.74
CA GLY A 186 -12.49 4.79 -25.40
C GLY A 186 -13.96 5.22 -25.26
N GLN A 187 -14.80 4.89 -26.25
CA GLN A 187 -16.26 5.12 -26.22
C GLN A 187 -16.97 4.47 -25.02
N HIS A 188 -16.40 3.38 -24.48
CA HIS A 188 -16.94 2.65 -23.33
C HIS A 188 -16.75 3.35 -21.97
N THR A 189 -15.83 4.33 -21.86
CA THR A 189 -15.65 5.12 -20.63
C THR A 189 -16.71 6.22 -20.52
N VAL A 190 -17.07 6.86 -21.65
CA VAL A 190 -18.16 7.85 -21.70
C VAL A 190 -19.48 7.24 -21.27
N GLY A 191 -19.79 6.02 -21.74
CA GLY A 191 -21.00 5.29 -21.32
C GLY A 191 -21.08 5.04 -19.81
N LEU A 192 -19.96 4.74 -19.16
CA LEU A 192 -19.89 4.56 -17.70
C LEU A 192 -20.22 5.84 -16.95
N TYR A 193 -19.61 6.97 -17.33
CA TYR A 193 -19.88 8.26 -16.70
C TYR A 193 -21.33 8.73 -16.93
N LEU A 194 -21.92 8.42 -18.09
CA LEU A 194 -23.32 8.70 -18.37
C LEU A 194 -24.27 7.87 -17.48
N ILE A 195 -24.03 6.55 -17.36
CA ILE A 195 -24.83 5.67 -16.48
C ILE A 195 -24.72 6.15 -15.03
N TRP A 196 -23.50 6.39 -14.55
CA TRP A 196 -23.26 6.91 -13.20
C TRP A 196 -23.94 8.27 -13.00
N GLY A 197 -23.74 9.23 -13.91
CA GLY A 197 -24.34 10.57 -13.83
C GLY A 197 -25.86 10.54 -13.87
N SER A 198 -26.46 9.61 -14.63
CA SER A 198 -27.91 9.43 -14.63
C SER A 198 -28.42 8.89 -13.29
N TYR A 199 -27.71 7.96 -12.66
CA TYR A 199 -28.05 7.43 -11.35
C TYR A 199 -27.97 8.50 -10.26
N THR A 200 -26.91 9.31 -10.27
CA THR A 200 -26.74 10.40 -9.29
C THR A 200 -27.82 11.45 -9.46
N ALA A 201 -28.14 11.84 -10.70
CA ALA A 201 -29.21 12.78 -11.00
C ALA A 201 -30.58 12.26 -10.53
N VAL A 202 -30.92 11.01 -10.86
CA VAL A 202 -32.17 10.39 -10.39
C VAL A 202 -32.23 10.36 -8.87
N THR A 203 -31.17 9.92 -8.20
CA THR A 203 -31.14 9.84 -6.73
C THR A 203 -31.23 11.22 -6.06
N LEU A 204 -30.62 12.26 -6.65
CA LEU A 204 -30.76 13.63 -6.18
C LEU A 204 -32.19 14.15 -6.35
N VAL A 205 -32.85 13.87 -7.49
CA VAL A 205 -34.25 14.24 -7.71
C VAL A 205 -35.18 13.55 -6.72
N LEU A 206 -34.95 12.25 -6.44
CA LEU A 206 -35.72 11.53 -5.41
C LEU A 206 -35.50 12.13 -4.02
N CYS A 207 -34.28 12.56 -3.70
CA CYS A 207 -33.95 13.21 -2.44
C CYS A 207 -34.61 14.59 -2.30
N THR A 208 -34.53 15.45 -3.32
CA THR A 208 -35.17 16.76 -3.30
C THR A 208 -36.67 16.64 -3.23
N TRP A 209 -37.27 15.68 -3.95
CA TRP A 209 -38.69 15.39 -3.85
C TRP A 209 -39.09 14.99 -2.43
N ASN A 210 -38.31 14.10 -1.80
CA ASN A 210 -38.54 13.67 -0.43
C ASN A 210 -38.44 14.85 0.56
N LEU A 211 -37.44 15.73 0.40
CA LEU A 211 -37.24 16.90 1.26
C LEU A 211 -38.33 17.97 1.10
N VAL A 212 -38.92 18.10 -0.09
CA VAL A 212 -39.95 19.12 -0.38
C VAL A 212 -41.35 18.63 0.00
N MET A 213 -41.68 17.36 -0.30
CA MET A 213 -43.03 16.84 -0.16
C MET A 213 -43.32 16.17 1.18
N VAL A 214 -42.30 15.57 1.81
CA VAL A 214 -42.47 14.90 3.11
C VAL A 214 -42.10 15.89 4.20
N SER A 215 -43.09 16.29 5.00
CA SER A 215 -42.85 17.17 6.14
C SER A 215 -42.03 16.45 7.22
N PRO A 216 -41.17 17.14 8.00
CA PRO A 216 -40.28 16.51 9.00
C PRO A 216 -40.97 15.79 10.16
N MET A 217 -42.31 15.77 10.21
CA MET A 217 -43.13 15.32 11.34
C MET A 217 -43.98 14.09 11.01
N GLU A 218 -43.93 13.58 9.78
CA GLU A 218 -44.74 12.43 9.37
C GLU A 218 -43.90 11.16 9.47
N ASP A 219 -44.21 10.31 10.46
CA ASP A 219 -43.57 9.03 10.86
C ASP A 219 -43.60 7.93 9.75
N SER A 220 -43.61 8.32 8.48
CA SER A 220 -43.56 7.40 7.36
C SER A 220 -42.13 6.89 7.19
N TYR A 221 -41.99 5.57 7.32
CA TYR A 221 -40.75 4.86 7.01
C TYR A 221 -40.26 5.22 5.59
N GLN A 222 -39.05 5.77 5.48
CA GLN A 222 -38.47 6.26 4.22
C GLN A 222 -38.53 5.25 3.07
N TYR A 223 -38.38 3.95 3.36
CA TYR A 223 -38.46 2.86 2.36
C TYR A 223 -39.82 2.14 2.34
N GLY A 224 -40.79 2.60 3.12
CA GLY A 224 -42.18 2.15 3.06
C GLY A 224 -42.97 2.88 1.98
N ALA A 225 -42.51 4.08 1.59
CA ALA A 225 -43.03 4.80 0.44
C ALA A 225 -42.48 4.22 -0.86
N TRP A 226 -43.30 4.26 -1.91
CA TRP A 226 -42.94 3.80 -3.27
C TRP A 226 -41.63 4.44 -3.78
N LEU A 227 -41.34 5.68 -3.38
CA LEU A 227 -40.12 6.41 -3.74
C LEU A 227 -38.86 5.76 -3.17
N GLY A 228 -38.91 5.30 -1.92
CA GLY A 228 -37.79 4.61 -1.28
C GLY A 228 -37.60 3.21 -1.85
N ILE A 229 -38.68 2.50 -2.16
CA ILE A 229 -38.63 1.20 -2.84
C ILE A 229 -37.98 1.36 -4.23
N PHE A 230 -38.35 2.41 -4.97
CA PHE A 230 -37.74 2.71 -6.27
C PHE A 230 -36.22 2.93 -6.16
N ALA A 231 -35.76 3.70 -5.17
CA ALA A 231 -34.34 3.89 -4.91
C ALA A 231 -33.61 2.58 -4.55
N LEU A 232 -34.25 1.68 -3.80
CA LEU A 232 -33.70 0.36 -3.48
C LEU A 232 -33.57 -0.54 -4.71
N VAL A 233 -34.58 -0.56 -5.59
CA VAL A 233 -34.53 -1.30 -6.85
C VAL A 233 -33.42 -0.79 -7.75
N LEU A 234 -33.28 0.54 -7.86
CA LEU A 234 -32.21 1.18 -8.63
C LEU A 234 -30.82 0.78 -8.13
N ARG A 235 -30.62 0.74 -6.80
CA ARG A 235 -29.38 0.24 -6.17
C ARG A 235 -29.13 -1.24 -6.48
N GLY A 236 -30.18 -2.06 -6.49
CA GLY A 236 -30.10 -3.47 -6.90
C GLY A 236 -29.63 -3.64 -8.36
N VAL A 237 -30.20 -2.87 -9.29
CA VAL A 237 -29.79 -2.89 -10.70
C VAL A 237 -28.33 -2.50 -10.87
N LEU A 238 -27.86 -1.46 -10.17
CA LEU A 238 -26.45 -1.08 -10.19
C LEU A 238 -25.53 -2.14 -9.60
N THR A 239 -25.97 -2.82 -8.55
CA THR A 239 -25.19 -3.92 -7.94
C THR A 239 -25.01 -5.06 -8.94
N VAL A 240 -26.07 -5.42 -9.67
CA VAL A 240 -25.99 -6.43 -10.74
C VAL A 240 -25.06 -5.97 -11.87
N TRP A 241 -25.15 -4.71 -12.28
CA TRP A 241 -24.25 -4.15 -13.29
C TRP A 241 -22.79 -4.17 -12.82
N TYR A 242 -22.50 -3.73 -11.59
CA TYR A 242 -21.17 -3.79 -11.00
C TYR A 242 -20.60 -5.22 -11.00
N LEU A 243 -21.40 -6.21 -10.58
CA LEU A 243 -20.98 -7.62 -10.58
C LEU A 243 -20.74 -8.15 -11.98
N TRP A 244 -21.52 -7.69 -12.97
CA TRP A 244 -21.29 -8.05 -14.36
C TRP A 244 -19.98 -7.47 -14.89
N GLU A 245 -19.69 -6.20 -14.62
CA GLU A 245 -18.42 -5.56 -14.97
C GLU A 245 -17.24 -6.27 -14.30
N LEU A 246 -17.32 -6.52 -12.99
CA LEU A 246 -16.30 -7.25 -12.24
C LEU A 246 -16.06 -8.65 -12.83
N ARG A 247 -17.13 -9.39 -13.15
CA ARG A 247 -17.03 -10.72 -13.76
C ARG A 247 -16.35 -10.64 -15.13
N ASN A 248 -16.72 -9.69 -15.97
CA ASN A 248 -16.09 -9.54 -17.29
C ASN A 248 -14.59 -9.29 -17.15
N THR A 249 -14.19 -8.42 -16.23
CA THR A 249 -12.77 -8.15 -15.94
C THR A 249 -12.06 -9.41 -15.43
N MET A 250 -12.67 -10.17 -14.53
CA MET A 250 -12.11 -11.44 -14.04
C MET A 250 -12.00 -12.51 -15.13
N LEU A 251 -12.86 -12.51 -16.14
CA LEU A 251 -12.77 -13.43 -17.28
C LEU A 251 -11.65 -13.04 -18.25
N ILE A 252 -11.32 -11.75 -18.34
CA ILE A 252 -10.25 -11.22 -19.19
C ILE A 252 -8.90 -11.39 -18.51
N GLN A 253 -8.81 -11.12 -17.21
CA GLN A 253 -7.57 -11.20 -16.45
C GLN A 253 -7.21 -12.66 -16.13
N HIS A 254 -6.07 -13.12 -16.64
CA HIS A 254 -5.60 -14.51 -16.45
C HIS A 254 -4.55 -14.63 -15.33
N HIS A 255 -4.03 -13.51 -14.80
CA HIS A 255 -3.03 -13.53 -13.73
C HIS A 255 -3.68 -13.86 -12.37
N PRO A 256 -3.17 -14.88 -11.64
CA PRO A 256 -3.81 -15.38 -10.42
C PRO A 256 -3.83 -14.35 -9.28
N ASN A 257 -2.81 -13.49 -9.20
CA ASN A 257 -2.71 -12.52 -8.11
C ASN A 257 -3.69 -11.35 -8.29
N THR A 258 -3.81 -10.81 -9.51
CA THR A 258 -4.80 -9.78 -9.86
C THR A 258 -6.23 -10.30 -9.68
N LEU A 259 -6.47 -11.58 -9.99
CA LEU A 259 -7.76 -12.21 -9.75
C LEU A 259 -8.08 -12.30 -8.25
N HIS A 260 -7.11 -12.67 -7.41
CA HIS A 260 -7.29 -12.70 -5.96
C HIS A 260 -7.62 -11.32 -5.40
N PHE A 261 -6.92 -10.27 -5.87
CA PHE A 261 -7.22 -8.88 -5.53
C PHE A 261 -8.65 -8.48 -5.93
N LEU A 262 -9.06 -8.75 -7.17
CA LEU A 262 -10.41 -8.44 -7.67
C LEU A 262 -11.50 -9.19 -6.90
N LEU A 263 -11.22 -10.42 -6.47
CA LEU A 263 -12.15 -11.23 -5.69
C LEU A 263 -12.30 -10.67 -4.26
N GLN A 264 -11.21 -10.26 -3.62
CA GLN A 264 -11.24 -9.59 -2.31
C GLN A 264 -11.97 -8.24 -2.40
N LEU A 265 -11.69 -7.45 -3.43
CA LEU A 265 -12.37 -6.19 -3.70
C LEU A 265 -13.88 -6.40 -3.91
N GLY A 266 -14.26 -7.38 -4.72
CA GLY A 266 -15.66 -7.73 -4.99
C GLY A 266 -16.40 -8.23 -3.75
N ALA A 267 -15.76 -9.06 -2.93
CA ALA A 267 -16.37 -9.57 -1.70
C ALA A 267 -16.67 -8.45 -0.70
N ALA A 268 -15.71 -7.53 -0.48
CA ALA A 268 -15.88 -6.42 0.45
C ALA A 268 -16.85 -5.35 -0.06
N SER A 269 -16.80 -5.01 -1.35
CA SER A 269 -17.71 -4.03 -1.95
C SER A 269 -19.16 -4.52 -1.98
N LEU A 270 -19.37 -5.84 -2.15
CA LEU A 270 -20.71 -6.44 -2.14
C LEU A 270 -21.41 -6.27 -0.79
N VAL A 271 -20.67 -6.34 0.33
CA VAL A 271 -21.23 -6.06 1.67
C VAL A 271 -21.82 -4.63 1.71
N TRP A 272 -21.09 -3.65 1.17
CA TRP A 272 -21.55 -2.26 1.13
C TRP A 272 -22.69 -2.02 0.12
N LEU A 273 -22.71 -2.73 -1.00
CA LEU A 273 -23.79 -2.58 -1.98
C LEU A 273 -25.11 -3.17 -1.47
N VAL A 274 -25.04 -4.30 -0.76
CA VAL A 274 -26.20 -5.10 -0.33
C VAL A 274 -26.72 -4.75 1.07
N TYR A 275 -25.97 -4.04 1.93
CA TYR A 275 -26.45 -3.73 3.29
C TYR A 275 -27.79 -2.98 3.28
N LEU A 276 -27.98 -2.01 2.38
CA LEU A 276 -29.15 -1.13 2.39
C LEU A 276 -30.47 -1.90 2.19
N PRO A 277 -30.63 -2.76 1.16
CA PRO A 277 -31.85 -3.57 1.02
C PRO A 277 -32.04 -4.56 2.16
N VAL A 278 -30.96 -5.16 2.69
CA VAL A 278 -31.05 -6.09 3.83
C VAL A 278 -31.57 -5.39 5.08
N VAL A 279 -30.98 -4.24 5.43
CA VAL A 279 -31.39 -3.45 6.59
C VAL A 279 -32.79 -2.88 6.40
N ALA A 280 -33.20 -2.54 5.17
CA ALA A 280 -34.57 -2.14 4.89
C ALA A 280 -35.59 -3.24 5.23
N LEU A 281 -35.29 -4.51 4.90
CA LEU A 281 -36.15 -5.64 5.29
C LEU A 281 -36.20 -5.83 6.81
N VAL A 282 -35.06 -5.73 7.49
CA VAL A 282 -35.00 -5.82 8.96
C VAL A 282 -35.80 -4.70 9.62
N ALA A 283 -35.72 -3.48 9.07
CA ALA A 283 -36.41 -2.30 9.57
C ALA A 283 -37.94 -2.45 9.56
N LEU A 284 -38.52 -3.33 8.73
CA LEU A 284 -39.97 -3.61 8.73
C LEU A 284 -40.45 -4.20 10.06
N GLN A 285 -39.60 -4.98 10.74
CA GLN A 285 -39.93 -5.64 12.01
C GLN A 285 -39.66 -4.75 13.23
N VAL A 286 -39.05 -3.59 13.03
CA VAL A 286 -38.64 -2.68 14.11
C VAL A 286 -39.68 -1.58 14.28
N SER A 287 -39.97 -1.23 15.54
CA SER A 287 -40.91 -0.16 15.87
C SER A 287 -40.46 1.20 15.30
N PRO A 288 -41.40 2.09 14.92
CA PRO A 288 -41.08 3.36 14.26
C PRO A 288 -40.09 4.23 15.04
N LEU A 289 -40.13 4.20 16.37
CA LEU A 289 -39.25 4.97 17.26
C LEU A 289 -37.77 4.59 17.14
N TRP A 290 -37.47 3.31 16.89
CA TRP A 290 -36.10 2.80 16.81
C TRP A 290 -35.59 2.66 15.38
N ARG A 291 -36.52 2.59 14.42
CA ARG A 291 -36.24 2.41 13.00
C ARG A 291 -35.22 3.41 12.42
N PRO A 292 -35.34 4.74 12.61
CA PRO A 292 -34.39 5.70 12.04
C PRO A 292 -33.00 5.58 12.68
N LYS A 293 -32.94 5.32 14.00
CA LYS A 293 -31.67 5.10 14.73
C LYS A 293 -30.94 3.86 14.23
N LEU A 294 -31.70 2.79 13.98
CA LEU A 294 -31.16 1.53 13.45
C LEU A 294 -30.62 1.72 12.02
N LEU A 295 -31.40 2.32 11.12
CA LEU A 295 -30.98 2.59 9.74
C LEU A 295 -29.70 3.46 9.69
N GLN A 296 -29.66 4.50 10.51
CA GLN A 296 -28.50 5.40 10.57
C GLN A 296 -27.26 4.71 11.14
N GLY A 297 -27.41 3.88 12.19
CA GLY A 297 -26.31 3.10 12.76
C GLY A 297 -25.71 2.11 11.75
N PHE A 298 -26.56 1.36 11.04
CA PHE A 298 -26.09 0.44 10.00
C PHE A 298 -25.43 1.15 8.82
N ARG A 299 -25.96 2.32 8.42
CA ARG A 299 -25.35 3.14 7.37
C ARG A 299 -23.93 3.55 7.73
N TYR A 300 -23.74 4.19 8.88
CA TYR A 300 -22.40 4.66 9.26
C TYR A 300 -21.41 3.53 9.49
N THR A 301 -21.85 2.39 10.03
CA THR A 301 -20.97 1.23 10.21
C THR A 301 -20.58 0.59 8.89
N ALA A 302 -21.53 0.40 7.96
CA ALA A 302 -21.24 -0.12 6.64
C ALA A 302 -20.33 0.84 5.83
N ASP A 303 -20.62 2.14 5.87
CA ASP A 303 -19.81 3.17 5.22
C ASP A 303 -18.39 3.18 5.79
N PHE A 304 -18.24 3.17 7.12
CA PHE A 304 -16.92 3.12 7.76
C PHE A 304 -16.11 1.88 7.34
N LEU A 305 -16.71 0.69 7.42
CA LEU A 305 -16.04 -0.55 7.04
C LEU A 305 -15.62 -0.55 5.56
N ALA A 306 -16.48 -0.04 4.67
CA ALA A 306 -16.18 0.04 3.24
C ALA A 306 -15.01 0.99 2.95
N HIS A 307 -14.95 2.14 3.60
CA HIS A 307 -13.85 3.10 3.42
C HIS A 307 -12.55 2.62 4.05
N VAL A 308 -12.59 1.98 5.23
CA VAL A 308 -11.40 1.36 5.85
C VAL A 308 -10.85 0.24 4.96
N PHE A 309 -11.72 -0.63 4.44
CA PHE A 309 -11.31 -1.67 3.51
C PHE A 309 -10.73 -1.09 2.23
N MET A 310 -11.35 -0.04 1.68
CA MET A 310 -10.84 0.65 0.49
C MET A 310 -9.46 1.26 0.74
N ALA A 311 -9.28 1.95 1.87
CA ALA A 311 -8.00 2.52 2.25
C ALA A 311 -6.92 1.44 2.45
N TYR A 312 -7.26 0.31 3.05
CA TYR A 312 -6.36 -0.82 3.21
C TYR A 312 -5.96 -1.44 1.87
N THR A 313 -6.93 -1.64 0.98
CA THR A 313 -6.74 -2.31 -0.31
C THR A 313 -5.99 -1.44 -1.30
N LEU A 314 -6.21 -0.12 -1.26
CA LEU A 314 -5.51 0.85 -2.10
C LEU A 314 -4.18 1.34 -1.50
N TYR A 315 -3.86 0.95 -0.26
CA TYR A 315 -2.58 1.31 0.35
C TYR A 315 -1.42 0.80 -0.52
N PRO A 316 -0.39 1.62 -0.81
CA PRO A 316 0.64 1.32 -1.82
C PRO A 316 1.21 -0.09 -1.69
N ARG A 317 1.60 -0.51 -0.49
CA ARG A 317 2.12 -1.86 -0.24
C ARG A 317 1.21 -3.02 -0.72
N GLN A 318 -0.11 -2.82 -0.68
CA GLN A 318 -1.09 -3.84 -1.09
C GLN A 318 -1.52 -3.67 -2.56
N SER A 319 -1.59 -2.43 -3.06
CA SER A 319 -2.12 -2.12 -4.38
C SER A 319 -1.06 -2.12 -5.49
N HIS A 320 0.19 -1.79 -5.17
CA HIS A 320 1.31 -1.68 -6.12
C HIS A 320 1.48 -2.94 -6.99
N PRO A 321 1.38 -4.18 -6.46
CA PRO A 321 1.50 -5.38 -7.30
C PRO A 321 0.35 -5.60 -8.30
N TYR A 322 -0.79 -4.90 -8.14
CA TYR A 322 -2.04 -5.17 -8.84
C TYR A 322 -2.59 -3.99 -9.64
N VAL A 323 -2.20 -2.76 -9.30
CA VAL A 323 -2.74 -1.51 -9.85
C VAL A 323 -1.57 -0.72 -10.44
N ILE A 324 -1.23 -1.03 -11.69
CA ILE A 324 -0.19 -0.30 -12.43
C ILE A 324 -0.81 1.03 -12.89
N LEU A 325 -0.48 2.11 -12.19
CA LEU A 325 -0.79 3.47 -12.63
C LEU A 325 0.27 3.88 -13.65
N ALA A 326 -0.07 3.85 -14.93
CA ALA A 326 0.84 4.28 -16.00
C ALA A 326 1.15 5.78 -15.86
N THR A 327 2.27 6.11 -15.22
CA THR A 327 2.93 7.42 -15.26
C THR A 327 4.16 7.30 -16.17
N PRO A 328 4.31 8.15 -17.19
CA PRO A 328 5.35 7.98 -18.20
C PRO A 328 6.80 8.25 -17.74
N GLU A 329 7.02 8.52 -16.44
CA GLU A 329 8.31 8.97 -15.88
C GLU A 329 8.81 8.15 -14.66
N ASP A 330 8.06 7.15 -14.18
CA ASP A 330 8.42 6.42 -12.96
C ASP A 330 9.30 5.19 -13.22
N HIS A 331 10.56 5.27 -12.80
CA HIS A 331 11.54 4.17 -12.87
C HIS A 331 11.22 3.02 -11.88
N CYS A 332 10.24 3.21 -10.98
CA CYS A 332 9.78 2.17 -10.05
C CYS A 332 8.90 1.10 -10.74
N GLU A 333 8.35 1.36 -11.93
CA GLU A 333 7.56 0.40 -12.73
C GLU A 333 8.39 -0.81 -13.21
N GLU A 334 9.72 -0.64 -13.37
CA GLU A 334 10.61 -1.73 -13.80
C GLU A 334 10.84 -2.77 -12.67
N LEU A 335 10.71 -2.37 -11.40
CA LEU A 335 10.88 -3.27 -10.24
C LEU A 335 9.71 -4.26 -10.06
N ASP A 336 8.47 -3.84 -10.34
CA ASP A 336 7.28 -4.70 -10.19
C ASP A 336 7.19 -5.83 -11.20
N PHE A 337 7.59 -5.55 -12.45
CA PHE A 337 7.67 -6.55 -13.50
C PHE A 337 8.61 -7.71 -13.12
N LEU A 338 9.55 -7.47 -12.20
CA LEU A 338 10.59 -8.41 -11.82
C LEU A 338 10.33 -9.21 -10.56
N ASP A 339 9.66 -8.63 -9.56
CA ASP A 339 9.21 -9.40 -8.40
C ASP A 339 8.17 -10.47 -8.80
N GLN A 340 7.44 -10.20 -9.89
CA GLN A 340 6.50 -11.13 -10.51
C GLN A 340 7.14 -12.09 -11.52
N ALA A 341 8.47 -12.04 -11.73
CA ALA A 341 9.14 -12.94 -12.66
C ALA A 341 9.04 -14.41 -12.18
N PRO A 342 8.77 -15.38 -13.08
CA PRO A 342 8.53 -16.78 -12.70
C PRO A 342 9.72 -17.42 -11.96
N GLN A 343 10.93 -16.91 -12.19
CA GLN A 343 12.16 -17.31 -11.51
C GLN A 343 12.09 -17.03 -9.98
N VAL A 344 11.56 -15.86 -9.61
CA VAL A 344 11.48 -15.36 -8.22
C VAL A 344 10.38 -16.13 -7.47
N LEU A 345 9.21 -16.27 -8.10
CA LEU A 345 8.09 -17.05 -7.56
C LEU A 345 8.44 -18.53 -7.35
N HIS A 346 9.19 -19.15 -8.27
CA HIS A 346 9.65 -20.53 -8.08
C HIS A 346 10.65 -20.68 -6.93
N ARG A 347 11.59 -19.73 -6.75
CA ARG A 347 12.50 -19.75 -5.60
C ARG A 347 11.76 -19.54 -4.28
N ARG A 348 10.77 -18.64 -4.24
CA ARG A 348 9.94 -18.39 -3.04
C ARG A 348 9.11 -19.62 -2.66
N ALA A 349 8.47 -20.26 -3.64
CA ALA A 349 7.75 -21.52 -3.43
C ALA A 349 8.65 -22.66 -2.95
N GLN A 350 9.89 -22.75 -3.47
CA GLN A 350 10.88 -23.73 -3.00
C GLN A 350 11.36 -23.44 -1.57
N ARG A 351 11.49 -22.17 -1.18
CA ARG A 351 11.87 -21.78 0.18
C ARG A 351 10.76 -22.06 1.20
N LEU A 352 9.51 -21.74 0.89
CA LEU A 352 8.36 -22.08 1.74
C LEU A 352 8.24 -23.60 1.94
N ARG A 353 8.43 -24.39 0.88
CA ARG A 353 8.47 -25.86 0.99
C ARG A 353 9.63 -26.37 1.85
N ARG A 354 10.80 -25.72 1.80
CA ARG A 354 11.95 -26.07 2.66
C ARG A 354 11.76 -25.63 4.11
N GLY A 355 11.06 -24.52 4.36
CA GLY A 355 10.69 -24.04 5.70
C GLY A 355 9.74 -25.00 6.41
N ASP A 356 8.70 -25.47 5.70
CA ASP A 356 7.74 -26.48 6.21
C ASP A 356 8.37 -27.87 6.41
N GLN A 357 9.37 -28.22 5.60
CA GLN A 357 10.16 -29.43 5.84
C GLN A 357 11.05 -29.31 7.08
N ARG A 358 11.61 -28.13 7.36
CA ARG A 358 12.43 -27.92 8.57
C ARG A 358 11.60 -27.92 9.86
N SER A 359 10.37 -27.42 9.83
CA SER A 359 9.46 -27.49 11.00
C SER A 359 9.02 -28.91 11.33
N SER A 360 8.88 -29.78 10.31
CA SER A 360 8.51 -31.20 10.49
C SER A 360 9.70 -32.13 10.75
N LEU A 361 10.93 -31.75 10.39
CA LEU A 361 12.15 -32.53 10.66
C LEU A 361 12.83 -32.17 12.01
N SER A 362 12.45 -31.09 12.68
CA SER A 362 13.03 -30.71 13.98
C SER A 362 12.44 -31.48 15.18
N GLU A 363 11.49 -32.40 14.96
CA GLU A 363 10.94 -33.30 16.01
C GLU A 363 11.57 -34.70 16.02
N GLY A 364 12.60 -34.98 15.20
CA GLY A 364 13.21 -36.31 15.20
C GLY A 364 14.65 -36.36 14.67
N LEU A 365 15.53 -36.89 15.52
CA LEU A 365 16.88 -37.43 15.27
C LEU A 365 18.08 -36.49 15.47
N GLY A 366 18.88 -36.87 16.47
CA GLY A 366 20.27 -36.49 16.62
C GLY A 366 21.24 -37.48 15.96
N GLU A 367 22.53 -37.10 16.09
CA GLU A 367 23.78 -37.80 15.76
C GLU A 367 24.19 -37.98 14.28
N ASN A 368 25.32 -37.31 13.97
CA ASN A 368 26.38 -37.59 12.99
C ASN A 368 26.04 -37.70 11.49
N GLY A 369 26.66 -36.81 10.71
CA GLY A 369 26.81 -36.96 9.26
C GLY A 369 26.95 -35.63 8.53
N ASP A 370 28.17 -35.32 8.13
CA ASP A 370 28.64 -34.11 7.46
C ASP A 370 27.82 -33.69 6.22
N MET A 371 27.37 -32.43 6.20
CA MET A 371 27.26 -31.58 5.00
C MET A 371 27.11 -30.11 5.44
N ARG A 372 28.24 -29.43 5.69
CA ARG A 372 28.24 -27.98 5.93
C ARG A 372 27.98 -27.24 4.61
N VAL A 373 26.76 -26.74 4.45
CA VAL A 373 26.46 -25.71 3.45
C VAL A 373 27.01 -24.39 4.00
N PRO A 374 27.88 -23.65 3.26
CA PRO A 374 28.36 -22.37 3.72
C PRO A 374 27.16 -21.41 3.86
N TYR A 375 27.04 -20.85 5.05
CA TYR A 375 26.00 -19.91 5.44
C TYR A 375 26.24 -18.60 4.67
N THR A 376 25.59 -18.41 3.53
CA THR A 376 25.35 -17.08 2.98
C THR A 376 24.09 -16.56 3.64
N ASP A 377 24.23 -15.78 4.72
CA ASP A 377 23.19 -14.85 5.12
C ASP A 377 23.11 -13.77 4.04
N LEU A 378 22.41 -14.07 2.96
CA LEU A 378 21.82 -13.02 2.15
C LEU A 378 20.80 -12.36 3.06
N LEU A 379 21.05 -11.10 3.39
CA LEU A 379 20.07 -10.22 4.02
C LEU A 379 18.88 -10.09 3.05
N ASP A 380 17.94 -11.03 3.12
CA ASP A 380 16.66 -10.90 2.43
C ASP A 380 15.82 -9.88 3.20
N ALA A 381 15.50 -8.78 2.54
CA ALA A 381 14.68 -7.66 3.03
C ALA A 381 13.19 -8.04 3.20
N GLU A 382 12.88 -9.21 3.79
CA GLU A 382 11.52 -9.74 3.87
C GLU A 382 10.88 -9.67 5.26
N GLU A 383 11.60 -9.21 6.29
CA GLU A 383 11.02 -8.98 7.63
C GLU A 383 11.02 -7.49 7.99
N THR A 384 9.84 -6.87 7.90
CA THR A 384 9.47 -5.59 8.54
C THR A 384 10.35 -4.39 8.17
N VAL A 385 10.17 -3.87 6.95
CA VAL A 385 10.82 -2.64 6.47
C VAL A 385 10.16 -1.40 7.09
N GLN A 386 10.54 -1.10 8.33
CA GLN A 386 10.59 0.24 8.87
C GLN A 386 12.01 0.49 9.34
N PHE A 387 12.68 1.46 8.72
CA PHE A 387 14.05 1.88 9.03
C PHE A 387 15.10 0.79 8.81
N GLU A 388 15.71 0.72 7.63
CA GLU A 388 16.82 -0.22 7.41
C GLU A 388 18.14 0.36 7.94
N ARG A 389 18.20 0.40 9.27
CA ARG A 389 19.41 0.50 10.08
C ARG A 389 19.81 -0.93 10.41
N PHE A 390 20.69 -1.53 9.62
CA PHE A 390 21.14 -2.90 9.88
C PHE A 390 22.21 -2.89 10.96
N SER A 391 21.88 -3.43 12.13
CA SER A 391 22.86 -3.70 13.18
C SER A 391 22.92 -5.19 13.47
N GLY A 392 24.13 -5.71 13.56
CA GLY A 392 24.35 -7.13 13.80
C GLY A 392 25.76 -7.40 14.30
N THR A 393 25.93 -8.56 14.91
CA THR A 393 27.24 -9.11 15.26
C THR A 393 27.44 -10.38 14.47
N LEU A 394 28.40 -10.38 13.56
CA LEU A 394 28.78 -11.55 12.80
C LEU A 394 29.91 -12.25 13.55
N GLU A 395 29.69 -13.52 13.91
CA GLU A 395 30.71 -14.41 14.48
C GLU A 395 31.00 -15.49 13.44
N SER A 396 32.24 -15.56 12.96
CA SER A 396 32.73 -16.72 12.22
C SER A 396 32.67 -17.92 13.17
N GLY A 397 31.85 -18.92 12.84
CA GLY A 397 31.78 -20.18 13.59
C GLY A 397 32.65 -21.25 12.93
N GLY A 398 33.61 -21.79 13.69
CA GLY A 398 34.52 -22.86 13.27
C GLY A 398 33.88 -24.20 12.93
#